data_AF-A0A8G2A0C3-F1
#
_entry.id   AF-A0A8G2A0C3-F1
#
_cell.length_a   1.000
_cell.length_b   1.000
_cell.length_c   1.000
_cell.angle_alpha   90.00
_cell.angle_beta   90.00
_cell.angle_gamma   90.00
#
_symmetry.space_group_name_H-M   'P 1'
#
loop_
_entity.id
_entity.type
_entity.pdbx_description
1 polymer ?
#
loop_
_entity_poly.entity_id
_entity_poly.type
_entity_poly.pdbx_seq_one_letter_code
_entity_poly.pdbx_strand_id
1 'polypeptide(L)'
;MKAVRRFDPDVGVRLVSFAVHWIKSEIHEYVLRNWRIVKVATTKAQRKLFFNLRKTRQRPGRFNHDEIEMVARELGVSAKDVQEMESRSQEIIRALAG
;
A
#
# COMPACT_ATOMS: atom_id res chain seq x y z
N MET A 1 -5.57 15.74 -15.83
CA MET A 1 -4.66 16.77 -16.42
C MET A 1 -4.95 18.17 -15.85
N LYS A 2 -4.70 18.40 -14.54
CA LYS A 2 -4.91 19.72 -13.91
C LYS A 2 -3.65 20.59 -13.91
N ALA A 3 -2.48 19.96 -13.70
CA ALA A 3 -1.17 20.63 -13.75
C ALA A 3 -0.93 21.33 -15.10
N VAL A 4 -1.12 20.62 -16.21
CA VAL A 4 -0.88 21.16 -17.56
C VAL A 4 -1.80 22.33 -17.89
N ARG A 5 -3.06 22.32 -17.41
CA ARG A 5 -4.03 23.40 -17.66
C ARG A 5 -3.78 24.67 -16.84
N ARG A 6 -2.96 24.59 -15.79
CA ARG A 6 -2.69 25.69 -14.85
C ARG A 6 -1.22 26.09 -14.81
N PHE A 7 -0.42 25.53 -15.71
CA PHE A 7 0.99 25.83 -15.79
C PHE A 7 1.19 27.14 -16.56
N ASP A 8 1.98 28.04 -15.96
CA ASP A 8 2.40 29.30 -16.58
C ASP A 8 3.92 29.25 -16.80
N PRO A 9 4.39 29.23 -18.06
CA PRO A 9 5.81 29.18 -18.38
C PRO A 9 6.56 30.46 -18.01
N ASP A 10 5.89 31.61 -17.91
CA ASP A 10 6.51 32.92 -17.66
C ASP A 10 6.95 33.08 -16.19
N VAL A 11 6.46 32.22 -15.30
CA VAL A 11 6.83 32.16 -13.88
C VAL A 11 8.22 31.51 -13.66
N GLY A 12 8.85 30.97 -14.71
CA GLY A 12 10.23 30.46 -14.68
C GLY A 12 10.43 29.11 -13.95
N VAL A 13 9.35 28.47 -13.50
CA VAL A 13 9.38 27.12 -12.91
C VAL A 13 9.21 26.05 -13.99
N ARG A 14 9.97 24.95 -13.88
CA ARG A 14 9.84 23.82 -14.80
C ARG A 14 8.48 23.14 -14.61
N LEU A 15 7.83 22.79 -15.72
CA LEU A 15 6.55 22.04 -15.73
C LEU A 15 6.60 20.78 -14.86
N VAL A 16 7.71 20.03 -14.89
CA VAL A 16 7.89 18.82 -14.07
C VAL A 16 7.77 19.15 -12.57
N SER A 17 8.41 20.23 -12.13
CA SER A 17 8.37 20.66 -10.73
C SER A 17 6.96 21.11 -10.30
N PHE A 18 6.25 21.82 -11.18
CA PHE A 18 4.85 22.19 -10.95
C PHE A 18 3.92 20.97 -10.91
N ALA A 19 4.10 20.04 -11.84
CA ALA A 19 3.27 18.84 -11.97
C ALA A 19 3.37 17.91 -10.75
N VAL A 20 4.55 17.77 -10.14
CA VAL A 20 4.73 16.96 -8.92
C VAL A 20 3.81 17.43 -7.79
N HIS A 21 3.66 18.74 -7.60
CA HIS A 21 2.78 19.29 -6.57
C HIS A 21 1.32 18.88 -6.84
N TRP A 22 0.85 19.03 -8.07
CA TRP A 22 -0.51 18.67 -8.46
C TRP A 22 -0.78 17.17 -8.35
N ILE A 23 0.17 16.32 -8.77
CA ILE A 23 0.03 14.86 -8.67
C ILE A 23 -0.11 14.46 -7.19
N LYS A 24 0.73 15.03 -6.31
CA LYS A 24 0.68 14.76 -4.87
C LYS A 24 -0.67 15.19 -4.28
N SER A 25 -1.19 16.35 -4.68
CA SER A 25 -2.50 16.84 -4.24
C SER A 25 -3.65 15.95 -4.72
N GLU A 26 -3.63 15.47 -5.97
CA GLU A 26 -4.66 14.54 -6.47
C GLU A 26 -4.63 13.19 -5.73
N ILE A 27 -3.45 12.67 -5.41
CA ILE A 27 -3.32 11.44 -4.61
C ILE A 27 -3.92 11.64 -3.22
N HIS A 28 -3.58 12.75 -2.55
CA HIS A 28 -4.16 13.05 -1.23
C HIS A 28 -5.69 13.20 -1.29
N GLU A 29 -6.20 13.91 -2.30
CA GLU A 29 -7.64 14.09 -2.48
C GLU A 29 -8.34 12.76 -2.74
N TYR A 30 -7.76 11.89 -3.58
CA TYR A 30 -8.28 10.55 -3.81
C TYR A 30 -8.31 9.72 -2.53
N VAL A 31 -7.24 9.72 -1.73
CA VAL A 31 -7.18 8.98 -0.45
C VAL A 31 -8.22 9.51 0.54
N LEU A 32 -8.40 10.83 0.64
CA LEU A 32 -9.40 11.44 1.51
C LEU A 32 -10.83 11.08 1.09
N ARG A 33 -11.14 11.14 -0.21
CA ARG A 33 -12.46 10.76 -0.74
C ARG A 33 -12.76 9.28 -0.55
N ASN A 34 -11.74 8.42 -0.60
CA ASN A 34 -11.89 6.96 -0.53
C ASN A 34 -11.45 6.36 0.83
N TRP A 35 -11.35 7.18 1.88
CA TRP A 35 -10.79 6.75 3.16
C TRP A 35 -11.54 5.58 3.82
N ARG A 36 -12.87 5.48 3.59
CA ARG A 36 -13.70 4.36 4.09
C ARG A 36 -13.26 3.03 3.47
N ILE A 37 -12.97 2.98 2.17
CA ILE A 37 -12.48 1.77 1.51
C ILE A 37 -11.13 1.36 2.11
N VAL A 38 -10.23 2.32 2.29
CA VAL A 38 -8.90 2.08 2.90
C VAL A 38 -8.99 1.59 4.34
N LYS A 39 -9.93 2.11 5.13
CA LYS A 39 -10.08 1.80 6.56
C LYS A 39 -10.89 0.53 6.82
N VAL A 40 -11.93 0.26 6.02
CA VAL A 40 -12.70 -0.99 6.06
C VAL A 40 -11.84 -2.15 5.58
N ALA A 41 -10.99 -1.93 4.58
CA ALA A 41 -10.07 -2.94 4.08
C ALA A 41 -8.87 -3.20 5.01
N THR A 42 -8.54 -2.31 5.97
CA THR A 42 -7.34 -2.48 6.82
C THR A 42 -7.59 -2.17 8.30
N THR A 43 -7.65 -3.22 9.13
CA THR A 43 -7.67 -3.06 10.60
C THR A 43 -6.28 -2.74 11.15
N LYS A 44 -6.17 -2.26 12.39
CA LYS A 44 -4.87 -2.02 13.06
C LYS A 44 -4.04 -3.30 13.17
N ALA A 45 -4.69 -4.43 13.44
CA ALA A 45 -4.06 -5.75 13.47
C ALA A 45 -3.57 -6.17 12.09
N GLN A 46 -4.39 -5.99 11.05
CA GLN A 46 -4.01 -6.27 9.65
C GLN A 46 -2.83 -5.42 9.16
N ARG A 47 -2.78 -4.12 9.52
CA ARG A 47 -1.61 -3.27 9.18
C ARG A 47 -0.35 -3.77 9.90
N LYS A 48 -0.43 -4.05 11.20
CA LYS A 48 0.69 -4.59 11.98
C LYS A 48 1.18 -5.93 11.37
N LEU A 49 0.24 -6.80 11.00
CA LEU A 49 0.50 -8.07 10.34
C LEU A 49 1.19 -7.87 8.98
N PHE A 50 0.67 -6.99 8.13
CA PHE A 50 1.28 -6.67 6.82
C PHE A 50 2.73 -6.16 6.96
N PHE A 51 2.97 -5.20 7.86
CA PHE A 51 4.31 -4.65 8.06
C PHE A 51 5.28 -5.67 8.67
N ASN A 52 4.81 -6.52 9.59
CA ASN A 52 5.64 -7.56 10.19
C ASN A 52 5.92 -8.71 9.21
N LEU A 53 4.92 -9.19 8.46
CA LEU A 53 5.12 -10.21 7.40
C LEU A 53 6.16 -9.75 6.37
N ARG A 54 6.13 -8.48 5.97
CA ARG A 54 7.10 -7.92 5.03
C ARG A 54 8.50 -7.80 5.62
N LYS A 55 8.64 -7.56 6.92
CA LYS A 55 9.94 -7.54 7.62
C LYS A 55 10.50 -8.95 7.83
N THR A 56 9.63 -9.91 8.18
CA THR A 56 10.02 -11.29 8.48
C THR A 56 10.29 -12.11 7.22
N ARG A 57 9.79 -11.69 6.04
CA ARG A 57 10.13 -12.30 4.75
C ARG A 57 11.62 -12.12 4.44
N GLN A 58 12.40 -13.15 4.73
CA GLN A 58 13.80 -13.24 4.30
C GLN A 58 13.95 -13.73 2.86
N ARG A 59 12.90 -14.34 2.28
CA ARG A 59 12.93 -14.97 0.95
C ARG A 59 11.72 -14.56 0.10
N PRO A 60 11.90 -14.33 -1.22
CA PRO A 60 10.78 -14.13 -2.13
C PRO A 60 10.05 -15.47 -2.34
N GLY A 61 8.77 -15.55 -1.96
CA GLY A 61 7.98 -16.77 -2.07
C GLY A 61 6.71 -16.73 -1.22
N ARG A 62 5.86 -17.76 -1.33
CA ARG A 62 4.78 -18.01 -0.37
C ARG A 62 5.35 -18.55 0.94
N PHE A 63 4.72 -18.22 2.06
CA PHE A 63 5.01 -18.89 3.32
C PHE A 63 4.58 -20.36 3.25
N ASN A 64 5.39 -21.23 3.84
CA ASN A 64 4.97 -22.61 4.11
C ASN A 64 4.07 -22.66 5.36
N HIS A 65 3.50 -23.84 5.63
CA HIS A 65 2.55 -24.00 6.74
C HIS A 65 3.18 -23.68 8.12
N ASP A 66 4.42 -24.11 8.35
CA ASP A 66 5.13 -23.89 9.60
C ASP A 66 5.45 -22.40 9.83
N GLU A 67 5.78 -21.67 8.77
CA GLU A 67 6.00 -20.23 8.80
C GLU A 67 4.71 -19.46 9.09
N ILE A 68 3.58 -19.89 8.51
CA ILE A 68 2.25 -19.30 8.80
C ILE A 68 1.92 -19.47 10.28
N GLU A 69 2.09 -20.67 10.82
CA GLU A 69 1.83 -20.99 12.22
C GLU A 69 2.77 -20.24 13.17
N MET A 70 4.05 -20.11 12.81
CA MET A 70 5.01 -19.33 13.58
C MET A 70 4.63 -17.85 13.64
N VAL A 71 4.29 -17.25 12.50
CA VAL A 71 3.92 -15.82 12.43
C VAL A 71 2.57 -15.57 13.13
N ALA A 72 1.62 -16.51 13.03
CA ALA A 72 0.36 -16.46 13.75
C ALA A 72 0.59 -16.38 15.28
N ARG A 73 1.46 -17.26 15.81
CA ARG A 73 1.83 -17.25 17.24
C ARG A 73 2.55 -15.97 17.65
N GLU A 74 3.55 -15.53 16.89
CA GLU A 74 4.35 -14.34 17.22
C GLU A 74 3.51 -13.07 17.22
N LEU A 75 2.50 -13.00 16.34
CA LEU A 75 1.65 -11.82 16.19
C LEU A 75 0.32 -11.91 16.95
N GLY A 76 0.02 -13.05 17.57
CA GLY A 76 -1.21 -13.29 18.32
C GLY A 76 -2.46 -13.24 17.44
N VAL A 77 -2.38 -13.75 16.21
CA VAL A 77 -3.48 -13.79 15.22
C VAL A 77 -3.72 -15.22 14.75
N SER A 78 -4.82 -15.48 14.04
CA SER A 78 -5.07 -16.82 13.49
C SER A 78 -4.21 -17.09 12.25
N ALA A 79 -3.87 -18.35 12.00
CA ALA A 79 -3.21 -18.77 10.76
C ALA A 79 -4.01 -18.37 9.51
N LYS A 80 -5.34 -18.37 9.61
CA LYS A 80 -6.25 -17.90 8.55
C LYS A 80 -6.03 -16.42 8.22
N ASP A 81 -5.89 -15.57 9.24
CA ASP A 81 -5.63 -14.13 9.03
C ASP A 81 -4.27 -13.90 8.34
N VAL A 82 -3.27 -14.71 8.67
CA VAL A 82 -1.94 -14.68 8.03
C VAL A 82 -2.04 -15.05 6.55
N GLN A 83 -2.75 -16.14 6.21
CA GLN A 83 -2.96 -16.57 4.83
C GLN A 83 -3.75 -15.56 3.99
N GLU A 84 -4.81 -14.99 4.57
CA GLU A 84 -5.62 -13.96 3.90
C GLU A 84 -4.76 -12.71 3.63
N MET A 85 -3.96 -12.29 4.61
CA MET A 85 -3.05 -11.15 4.46
C MET A 85 -1.97 -11.41 3.42
N GLU A 86 -1.41 -12.61 3.35
CA GLU A 86 -0.44 -12.98 2.32
C GLU A 86 -1.04 -12.90 0.92
N SER A 87 -2.25 -13.42 0.74
CA SER A 87 -2.97 -13.40 -0.53
C SER A 87 -3.26 -11.97 -0.99
N ARG A 88 -3.77 -11.14 -0.09
CA ARG A 88 -4.02 -9.71 -0.37
C ARG A 88 -2.74 -8.94 -0.68
N SER A 89 -1.64 -9.23 0.02
CA SER A 89 -0.35 -8.61 -0.28
C SER A 89 0.15 -8.98 -1.67
N GLN A 90 -0.05 -10.23 -2.12
CA GLN A 90 0.33 -10.66 -3.47
C GLN A 90 -0.53 -9.97 -4.54
N GLU A 91 -1.83 -9.82 -4.31
CA GLU A 91 -2.72 -9.08 -5.22
C GLU A 91 -2.28 -7.62 -5.36
N ILE A 92 -1.96 -6.94 -4.26
CA ILE A 92 -1.47 -5.56 -4.28
C ILE A 92 -0.15 -5.47 -5.06
N ILE A 93 0.79 -6.40 -4.83
CA ILE A 93 2.08 -6.40 -5.54
C ILE A 93 1.87 -6.63 -7.04
N ARG A 94 0.98 -7.53 -7.44
CA ARG A 94 0.65 -7.78 -8.85
C ARG A 94 0.01 -6.57 -9.52
N ALA A 95 -0.94 -5.91 -8.84
CA ALA A 95 -1.61 -4.71 -9.34
C ALA A 95 -0.68 -3.50 -9.52
N LEU A 96 0.47 -3.48 -8.82
CA LEU A 96 1.49 -2.43 -8.94
C LEU A 96 2.57 -2.76 -9.98
N ALA A 97 2.66 -4.01 -10.42
CA ALA A 97 3.70 -4.50 -11.34
C ALA A 97 3.24 -4.58 -12.81
N GLY A 98 1.96 -4.31 -13.08
CA GLY A 98 1.40 -4.17 -14.44
C GLY A 98 0.93 -2.74 -14.66
#